data_AF-A0A9E3GNW5-F1
#
_entry.id   AF-A0A9E3GNW5-F1
#
_cell.length_a   1.000
_cell.length_b   1.000
_cell.length_c   1.000
_cell.angle_alpha   90.00
_cell.angle_beta   90.00
_cell.angle_gamma   90.00
#
_symmetry.space_group_name_H-M   'P 1'
#
loop_
_entity.id
_entity.type
_entity.pdbx_description
1 polymer ?
#
loop_
_entity_poly.entity_id
_entity_poly.type
_entity_poly.pdbx_seq_one_letter_code
_entity_poly.pdbx_strand_id
1 'polypeptide(L)'
;MKLAVTGKGGSGKTTTSAVLARTLARRGHDVVALDCDSNPNLGISLGVGDDETERLVSMRQALDEGEEEHAPAWDQVLDHFGSDAPDGVRLAVVSRIDNPEPGCL
;
A
#
# COMPACT_ATOMS: atom_id res chain seq x y z
N MET A 1 -5.26 4.56 -13.78
CA MET A 1 -5.74 3.15 -13.85
C MET A 1 -5.79 2.59 -12.43
N LYS A 2 -6.72 1.69 -12.09
CA LYS A 2 -6.79 1.03 -10.77
C LYS A 2 -6.77 -0.49 -10.97
N LEU A 3 -5.91 -1.20 -10.22
CA LEU A 3 -5.75 -2.65 -10.32
C LEU A 3 -5.85 -3.27 -8.93
N ALA A 4 -6.67 -4.31 -8.80
CA ALA A 4 -6.80 -5.09 -7.58
C ALA A 4 -6.31 -6.52 -7.84
N VAL A 5 -5.38 -7.00 -7.01
CA VAL A 5 -4.81 -8.35 -7.10
C VAL A 5 -5.37 -9.17 -5.95
N THR A 6 -6.18 -10.19 -6.27
CA THR A 6 -6.85 -11.07 -5.30
C THR A 6 -6.50 -12.54 -5.54
N GLY A 7 -6.75 -13.40 -4.55
CA GLY A 7 -6.37 -14.81 -4.56
C GLY A 7 -6.18 -15.42 -3.17
N LYS A 8 -6.14 -16.75 -3.11
CA LYS A 8 -5.94 -17.53 -1.88
C LYS A 8 -4.57 -17.24 -1.20
N GLY A 9 -4.43 -17.67 0.06
CA GLY A 9 -3.12 -17.68 0.73
C GLY A 9 -2.08 -18.44 -0.09
N GLY A 10 -0.88 -17.87 -0.24
CA GLY A 10 0.22 -18.49 -1.00
C GLY A 10 0.07 -18.47 -2.54
N SER A 11 -0.93 -17.80 -3.12
CA SER A 11 -1.10 -17.74 -4.58
C SER A 11 -0.15 -16.77 -5.30
N GLY A 12 0.78 -16.13 -4.59
CA GLY A 12 1.74 -15.18 -5.17
C GLY A 12 1.20 -13.77 -5.41
N LYS A 13 0.15 -13.34 -4.70
CA LYS A 13 -0.44 -12.00 -4.84
C LYS A 13 0.59 -10.90 -4.64
N THR A 14 1.24 -10.88 -3.48
CA THR A 14 2.22 -9.85 -3.11
C THR A 14 3.38 -9.79 -4.11
N THR A 15 3.90 -10.95 -4.50
CA THR A 15 4.95 -11.05 -5.54
C THR A 15 4.48 -10.49 -6.87
N THR A 16 3.28 -10.84 -7.31
CA THR A 16 2.70 -10.35 -8.57
C THR A 16 2.48 -8.85 -8.52
N SER A 17 1.94 -8.33 -7.42
CA SER A 17 1.72 -6.90 -7.19
C SER A 17 3.03 -6.11 -7.25
N ALA A 18 4.09 -6.58 -6.57
CA ALA A 18 5.39 -5.93 -6.56
C ALA A 18 6.03 -5.89 -7.96
N VAL A 19 6.00 -7.02 -8.68
CA VAL A 19 6.52 -7.10 -10.06
C VAL A 19 5.74 -6.19 -11.00
N LEU A 20 4.41 -6.19 -10.89
CA LEU A 20 3.54 -5.35 -11.71
C LEU A 20 3.80 -3.86 -11.44
N ALA A 21 3.82 -3.45 -10.18
CA ALA A 21 4.05 -2.06 -9.77
C ALA A 21 5.38 -1.54 -10.31
N ARG A 22 6.48 -2.26 -10.05
CA ARG A 22 7.82 -1.86 -10.53
C ARG A 22 7.92 -1.86 -12.06
N THR A 23 7.29 -2.84 -12.72
CA THR A 23 7.31 -2.89 -14.20
C THR A 23 6.56 -1.71 -14.81
N LEU A 24 5.43 -1.32 -14.23
CA LEU A 24 4.67 -0.16 -14.68
C LEU A 24 5.45 1.14 -14.42
N ALA A 25 6.04 1.29 -13.24
CA ALA A 25 6.84 2.47 -12.90
C ALA A 25 8.05 2.64 -13.83
N ARG A 26 8.79 1.56 -14.11
CA ARG A 26 9.88 1.55 -15.10
C ARG A 26 9.45 1.90 -16.53
N ARG A 27 8.17 1.75 -16.85
CA ARG A 27 7.60 2.14 -18.15
C ARG A 27 7.14 3.61 -18.17
N GLY A 28 7.42 4.37 -17.12
CA GLY A 28 7.10 5.79 -17.01
C GLY A 28 5.69 6.08 -16.52
N HIS A 29 5.03 5.10 -15.88
CA HIS A 29 3.76 5.34 -15.21
C HIS A 29 3.98 5.79 -13.77
N ASP A 30 3.17 6.74 -13.30
CA ASP A 30 3.09 7.05 -11.87
C ASP A 30 2.34 5.92 -11.15
N VAL A 31 3.05 5.23 -10.25
CA VAL A 31 2.53 4.04 -9.56
C VAL A 31 2.51 4.26 -8.06
N VAL A 32 1.30 4.19 -7.50
CA VAL A 32 1.08 3.99 -6.07
C VAL A 32 0.69 2.53 -5.85
N ALA A 33 1.43 1.84 -5.01
CA ALA A 33 1.09 0.51 -4.51
C ALA A 33 0.43 0.63 -3.14
N LEU A 34 -0.67 -0.09 -2.92
CA LEU A 34 -1.36 -0.16 -1.64
C LEU A 34 -1.26 -1.57 -1.07
N ASP A 35 -0.77 -1.69 0.16
CA ASP A 35 -0.77 -2.97 0.87
C ASP A 35 -2.03 -3.10 1.73
N CYS A 36 -2.97 -3.89 1.21
CA CYS A 36 -4.23 -4.20 1.89
C CYS A 36 -4.26 -5.64 2.42
N ASP A 37 -3.13 -6.36 2.46
CA ASP A 37 -3.08 -7.71 3.01
C ASP A 37 -3.14 -7.68 4.56
N SER A 38 -3.71 -8.72 5.14
CA SER A 38 -3.73 -8.97 6.58
C SER A 38 -2.33 -9.13 7.18
N ASN A 39 -1.36 -9.55 6.37
CA ASN A 39 0.05 -9.60 6.74
C ASN A 39 0.85 -8.76 5.71
N PRO A 40 1.11 -7.48 6.00
CA PRO A 40 1.70 -6.55 5.04
C PRO A 40 3.15 -6.92 4.72
N ASN A 41 3.37 -7.43 3.51
CA ASN A 41 4.68 -7.89 3.02
C ASN A 41 5.09 -7.22 1.70
N LEU A 42 4.30 -6.24 1.24
CA LEU A 42 4.55 -5.57 -0.03
C LEU A 42 5.78 -4.65 0.06
N GLY A 43 6.03 -4.01 1.20
CA GLY A 43 7.23 -3.19 1.44
C GLY A 43 8.52 -3.98 1.23
N ILE A 44 8.62 -5.16 1.84
CA ILE A 44 9.74 -6.09 1.64
C ILE A 44 9.85 -6.49 0.16
N SER A 45 8.74 -6.84 -0.47
CA SER A 45 8.72 -7.29 -1.88
C SER A 45 9.09 -6.18 -2.87
N LEU A 46 8.82 -4.92 -2.53
CA LEU A 46 9.19 -3.74 -3.32
C LEU A 46 10.63 -3.29 -3.06
N GLY A 47 11.20 -3.64 -1.91
CA GLY A 47 12.55 -3.25 -1.50
C GLY A 47 12.61 -1.88 -0.84
N VAL A 48 11.58 -1.54 -0.06
CA VAL A 48 11.49 -0.26 0.69
C VAL A 48 12.53 -0.20 1.83
N GLY A 49 12.99 -1.35 2.31
CA GLY A 49 13.91 -1.48 3.44
C GLY A 49 13.18 -1.89 4.72
N ASP A 50 13.88 -2.53 5.65
CA ASP A 50 13.29 -3.15 6.83
C ASP A 50 12.70 -2.09 7.77
N ASP A 51 13.50 -1.09 8.19
CA ASP A 51 13.07 -0.01 9.10
C ASP A 51 11.82 0.72 8.60
N GLU A 52 11.79 1.02 7.29
CA GLU A 52 10.70 1.77 6.68
C GLU A 52 9.46 0.89 6.47
N THR A 53 9.66 -0.40 6.18
CA THR A 53 8.56 -1.37 6.18
C THR A 53 7.96 -1.47 7.57
N GLU A 54 8.78 -1.60 8.62
CA GLU A 54 8.31 -1.66 10.01
C GLU A 54 7.52 -0.40 10.38
N ARG A 55 8.02 0.79 10.02
CA ARG A 55 7.30 2.06 10.22
C ARG A 55 5.90 2.03 9.61
N LEU A 56 5.80 1.64 8.34
CA LEU A 56 4.52 1.56 7.63
C LEU A 56 3.56 0.54 8.26
N VAL A 57 4.08 -0.60 8.73
CA VAL A 57 3.28 -1.61 9.43
C VAL A 57 2.74 -1.06 10.76
N SER A 58 3.57 -0.36 11.54
CA SER A 58 3.14 0.27 12.80
C SER A 58 2.09 1.35 12.56
N MET A 59 2.27 2.21 11.55
CA MET A 59 1.26 3.22 11.21
C MET A 59 -0.07 2.57 10.80
N ARG A 60 -0.02 1.49 10.03
CA ARG A 60 -1.22 0.74 9.66
C ARG A 60 -1.94 0.18 10.89
N GLN A 61 -1.21 -0.33 11.87
CA GLN A 61 -1.80 -0.83 13.11
C GLN A 61 -2.48 0.31 13.89
N ALA A 62 -1.82 1.46 14.05
CA ALA A 62 -2.40 2.63 14.70
C ALA A 62 -3.69 3.11 14.00
N LEU A 63 -3.72 3.09 12.66
CA LEU A 63 -4.93 3.37 11.88
C LEU A 63 -6.05 2.34 12.12
N ASP A 64 -5.72 1.04 12.12
CA ASP A 64 -6.70 -0.04 12.35
C ASP A 64 -7.23 -0.01 13.81
N GLU A 65 -6.44 0.49 14.78
CA GLU A 65 -6.82 0.65 16.19
C GLU A 65 -7.55 1.97 16.47
N GLY A 66 -7.61 2.89 15.49
CA GLY A 66 -8.23 4.20 15.62
C GLY A 66 -7.43 5.20 16.45
N GLU A 67 -6.15 4.93 16.70
CA GLU A 67 -5.21 5.85 17.35
C GLU A 67 -4.77 6.97 16.41
N GLU A 68 -4.82 6.72 15.10
CA GLU A 68 -4.64 7.72 14.05
C GLU A 68 -5.88 7.85 13.17
N GLU A 69 -6.21 9.09 12.81
CA GLU A 69 -7.30 9.38 11.88
C GLU A 69 -6.85 9.22 10.42
N HIS A 70 -7.78 8.85 9.55
CA HIS A 70 -7.54 8.88 8.12
C HIS A 70 -7.26 10.29 7.63
N ALA A 71 -6.19 10.41 6.82
CA ALA A 71 -5.95 11.64 6.10
C ALA A 71 -7.16 11.98 5.21
N PRO A 72 -7.67 13.22 5.25
CA PRO A 72 -8.89 13.60 4.54
C PRO A 72 -8.68 13.72 3.02
N ALA A 73 -7.43 13.78 2.54
CA ALA A 73 -7.10 13.88 1.12
C ALA A 73 -6.03 12.87 0.70
N TRP A 74 -6.06 12.48 -0.58
CA TRP A 74 -5.15 11.48 -1.14
C TRP A 74 -3.68 11.88 -1.07
N ASP A 75 -3.36 13.14 -1.34
CA ASP A 75 -1.97 13.62 -1.28
C ASP A 75 -1.40 13.50 0.14
N GLN A 76 -2.23 13.79 1.15
CA GLN A 76 -1.85 13.64 2.56
C GLN A 76 -1.68 12.17 2.96
N VAL A 77 -2.44 11.25 2.34
CA VAL A 77 -2.20 9.81 2.52
C VAL A 77 -0.80 9.44 2.05
N LEU A 78 -0.42 9.89 0.86
CA LEU A 78 0.89 9.59 0.28
C LEU A 78 2.04 10.25 1.05
N ASP A 79 1.83 11.45 1.58
CA ASP A 79 2.85 12.19 2.32
C ASP A 79 3.06 11.63 3.74
N HIS A 80 2.00 11.17 4.40
CA HIS A 80 2.06 10.73 5.79
C HIS A 80 2.22 9.21 5.91
N PHE A 81 1.38 8.45 5.20
CA PHE A 81 1.30 6.98 5.26
C PHE A 81 2.02 6.31 4.08
N GLY A 82 2.81 7.07 3.33
CA GLY A 82 3.57 6.58 2.19
C GLY A 82 5.07 6.52 2.43
N SER A 83 5.74 5.73 1.60
CA SER A 83 7.17 5.73 1.40
C SER A 83 7.51 5.59 -0.06
N ASP A 84 8.60 6.22 -0.49
CA ASP A 84 9.19 5.91 -1.78
C ASP A 84 9.83 4.51 -1.75
N ALA A 85 9.73 3.83 -2.87
CA ALA A 85 10.28 2.51 -3.11
C ALA A 85 11.15 2.53 -4.38
N PRO A 86 11.98 1.52 -4.60
CA PRO A 86 12.76 1.39 -5.83
C PRO A 86 11.92 1.51 -7.11
N ASP A 87 12.58 1.92 -8.18
CA ASP A 87 12.01 2.06 -9.53
C ASP A 87 10.92 3.14 -9.67
N GLY A 88 10.79 4.06 -8.70
CA GLY A 88 9.81 5.15 -8.74
C GLY A 88 8.41 4.74 -8.31
N VAL A 89 8.28 3.62 -7.60
CA VAL A 89 7.02 3.22 -6.97
C VAL A 89 6.86 3.96 -5.65
N ARG A 90 5.66 4.44 -5.34
CA ARG A 90 5.30 4.88 -3.99
C ARG A 90 4.46 3.79 -3.33
N LEU A 91 4.86 3.33 -2.15
CA LEU A 91 4.04 2.44 -1.33
C LEU A 91 3.24 3.30 -0.35
N ALA A 92 1.97 2.98 -0.12
CA ALA A 92 1.20 3.55 0.97
C ALA A 92 0.39 2.47 1.70
N VAL A 93 0.18 2.70 3.00
CA VAL A 93 -0.72 1.89 3.82
C VAL A 93 -2.02 2.64 4.06
N VAL A 94 -3.11 1.90 4.12
CA VAL A 94 -4.47 2.41 4.38
C VAL A 94 -5.16 1.43 5.31
N SER A 95 -6.07 1.88 6.17
CA SER A 95 -6.78 0.97 7.07
C SER A 95 -7.65 -0.05 6.33
N ARG A 96 -8.09 -1.04 7.10
CA ARG A 96 -9.18 -1.91 6.66
C ARG A 96 -10.48 -1.10 6.65
N ILE A 97 -11.27 -1.25 5.59
CA ILE A 97 -12.62 -0.69 5.56
C ILE A 97 -13.52 -1.65 6.32
N ASP A 98 -13.83 -1.31 7.58
CA ASP A 98 -14.74 -2.12 8.41
C ASP A 98 -16.22 -1.88 8.07
N ASN A 99 -16.55 -0.69 7.54
CA ASN A 99 -17.92 -0.36 7.14
C ASN A 99 -17.90 0.37 5.78
N PRO A 100 -18.00 -0.37 4.65
CA PRO A 100 -17.99 0.24 3.33
C PRO A 100 -19.31 0.98 3.09
N GLU A 101 -19.34 2.27 3.39
CA GLU A 101 -20.38 3.13 2.84
C GLU A 101 -20.12 3.34 1.35
N PRO A 102 -21.15 3.34 0.50
CA PRO A 102 -20.99 3.72 -0.90
C PRO A 102 -20.57 5.20 -0.95
N GLY A 103 -19.27 5.43 -1.08
CA GLY A 103 -18.72 6.76 -1.33
C GLY A 103 -19.37 7.36 -2.58
N CYS A 104 -19.66 8.67 -2.54
CA CYS A 104 -20.40 9.38 -3.57
C CYS A 104 -19.95 9.01 -4.99
N LEU A 105 -20.91 8.54 -5.79
CA LEU A 105 -20.80 8.31 -7.25
C LEU A 105 -20.66 9.64 -8.00
#